data_AF-A0AAW0TGF7-F1
#
_entry.id   AF-A0AAW0TGF7-F1
#
_cell.length_a   1.000
_cell.length_b   1.000
_cell.length_c   1.000
_cell.angle_alpha   90.00
_cell.angle_beta   90.00
_cell.angle_gamma   90.00
#
_symmetry.space_group_name_H-M   'P 1'
#
loop_
_entity.id
_entity.type
_entity.pdbx_description
1 polymer ?
#
loop_
_entity_poly.entity_id
_entity_poly.type
_entity_poly.pdbx_seq_one_letter_code
_entity_poly.pdbx_strand_id
1 'polypeptide(L)'
;MTTEAEAVVGPDGEDGEMHSSDEPEEGEGSYPRTDSTYSIDIPNSSTLWEVDPRPNNSSQYYHFTLFAMSLNETSEDLRRVLAPTDCRIRPDIRHLENGDIDSAASEKNRLEEKQRDARKSRKKTKADWKSRWFEQGTNPFTRQEDWLYSGGYWDRNFEEIDIF
;
A
#
# COMPACT_ATOMS: atom_id res chain seq x y z
N MET A 1 62.05 5.52 -32.86
CA MET A 1 61.36 6.51 -33.69
C MET A 1 60.11 6.90 -32.93
N THR A 2 60.08 7.99 -32.14
CA THR A 2 59.89 9.41 -32.56
C THR A 2 58.66 9.51 -33.48
N THR A 3 57.62 10.24 -33.13
CA THR A 3 57.62 11.70 -32.96
C THR A 3 56.43 12.24 -32.15
N GLU A 4 56.69 13.35 -31.47
CA GLU A 4 55.77 14.32 -30.87
C GLU A 4 54.89 15.06 -31.89
N ALA A 5 53.83 15.72 -31.40
CA ALA A 5 53.34 16.98 -31.95
C ALA A 5 52.72 17.85 -30.82
N GLU A 6 53.40 18.96 -30.48
CA GLU A 6 52.81 20.22 -29.95
C GLU A 6 51.98 20.89 -31.08
N ALA A 7 51.21 21.98 -30.98
CA ALA A 7 51.02 23.14 -30.08
C ALA A 7 49.60 23.71 -30.42
N VAL A 8 48.95 24.65 -29.70
CA VAL A 8 49.15 26.13 -29.76
C VAL A 8 48.06 26.80 -28.88
N VAL A 9 48.42 27.90 -28.23
CA VAL A 9 47.57 28.81 -27.43
C VAL A 9 47.12 30.04 -28.24
N GLY A 10 45.89 30.52 -27.97
CA GLY A 10 45.46 31.94 -28.01
C GLY A 10 44.54 32.36 -29.19
N PRO A 11 43.78 33.49 -29.10
CA PRO A 11 43.73 34.51 -28.03
C PRO A 11 42.31 34.90 -27.54
N ASP A 12 42.30 35.81 -26.55
CA ASP A 12 41.17 36.50 -25.91
C ASP A 12 40.23 37.30 -26.85
N GLY A 13 38.99 37.51 -26.39
CA GLY A 13 38.04 38.48 -26.93
C GLY A 13 36.80 38.63 -26.02
N GLU A 14 36.76 39.74 -25.28
CA GLU A 14 35.64 40.30 -24.50
C GLU A 14 34.39 40.51 -25.42
N ASP A 15 33.14 40.46 -24.94
CA ASP A 15 32.37 41.63 -24.51
C ASP A 15 31.05 41.17 -23.85
N GLY A 16 30.64 41.82 -22.76
CA GLY A 16 29.53 41.39 -21.90
C GLY A 16 28.13 41.90 -22.24
N GLU A 17 27.15 41.38 -21.50
CA GLU A 17 25.96 42.12 -21.06
C GLU A 17 25.41 41.48 -19.77
N MET A 18 25.29 42.31 -18.72
CA MET A 18 24.72 41.98 -17.41
C MET A 18 23.24 42.39 -17.36
N HIS A 19 22.44 41.51 -16.75
CA HIS A 19 21.17 41.75 -16.02
C HIS A 19 19.94 42.30 -16.75
N SER A 20 18.83 41.54 -16.68
CA SER A 20 17.84 41.76 -15.60
C SER A 20 16.85 40.59 -15.46
N SER A 21 16.63 40.23 -14.21
CA SER A 21 15.70 39.27 -13.63
C SER A 21 14.21 39.57 -13.88
N ASP A 22 13.42 38.51 -13.99
CA ASP A 22 12.08 38.41 -13.40
C ASP A 22 11.79 36.93 -13.12
N GLU A 23 12.31 36.43 -11.99
CA GLU A 23 11.80 35.20 -11.37
C GLU A 23 10.68 35.60 -10.41
N PRO A 24 9.46 35.04 -10.53
CA PRO A 24 8.43 35.30 -9.54
C PRO A 24 8.74 34.54 -8.26
N GLU A 25 8.64 35.27 -7.14
CA GLU A 25 8.86 34.84 -5.76
C GLU A 25 8.19 33.49 -5.43
N GLU A 26 8.98 32.61 -4.80
CA GLU A 26 8.49 31.42 -4.11
C GLU A 26 7.63 31.81 -2.90
N GLY A 27 6.31 31.73 -3.09
CA GLY A 27 5.32 31.76 -2.01
C GLY A 27 5.01 30.36 -1.50
N GLU A 28 4.93 30.24 -0.17
CA GLU A 28 4.74 29.03 0.64
C GLU A 28 3.85 27.92 0.05
N GLY A 29 4.36 26.68 0.05
CA GLY A 29 3.54 25.46 -0.10
C GLY A 29 3.53 24.82 -1.49
N SER A 30 4.70 24.60 -2.11
CA SER A 30 4.79 23.82 -3.35
C SER A 30 4.67 22.32 -3.08
N TYR A 31 3.43 21.83 -3.02
CA TYR A 31 3.17 20.39 -3.14
C TYR A 31 3.79 19.90 -4.46
N PRO A 32 4.56 18.79 -4.46
CA PRO A 32 5.09 18.23 -5.70
C PRO A 32 3.91 17.82 -6.59
N ARG A 33 3.59 18.62 -7.60
CA ARG A 33 2.61 18.25 -8.62
C ARG A 33 3.21 17.16 -9.48
N THR A 34 2.46 16.09 -9.68
CA THR A 34 2.87 15.00 -10.58
C THR A 34 2.89 15.55 -12.00
N ASP A 35 3.95 15.28 -12.78
CA ASP A 35 4.05 15.58 -14.22
C ASP A 35 3.06 14.80 -15.11
N SER A 36 1.95 14.32 -14.53
CA SER A 36 0.88 13.67 -15.29
C SER A 36 0.20 14.70 -16.18
N THR A 37 0.16 14.38 -17.46
CA THR A 37 0.08 15.27 -18.63
C THR A 37 -1.23 16.05 -18.81
N TYR A 38 -2.13 16.12 -17.82
CA TYR A 38 -3.38 16.89 -17.92
C TYR A 38 -3.88 17.38 -16.55
N SER A 39 -3.19 18.35 -15.94
CA SER A 39 -3.88 19.34 -15.10
C SER A 39 -4.64 20.25 -16.05
N ILE A 40 -5.85 19.85 -16.45
CA ILE A 40 -6.70 20.70 -17.27
C ILE A 40 -7.26 21.75 -16.31
N ASP A 41 -6.60 22.89 -16.23
CA ASP A 41 -7.12 24.07 -15.53
C ASP A 41 -8.33 24.58 -16.34
N ILE A 42 -9.47 23.90 -16.18
CA ILE A 42 -10.74 24.27 -16.81
C ILE A 42 -11.29 25.45 -16.03
N PRO A 43 -11.41 26.66 -16.62
CA PRO A 43 -12.01 27.79 -15.93
C PRO A 43 -13.44 27.46 -15.47
N ASN A 44 -13.80 27.89 -14.26
CA ASN A 44 -15.08 27.58 -13.61
C ASN A 44 -15.29 26.09 -13.23
N SER A 45 -14.23 25.28 -13.20
CA SER A 45 -14.29 23.95 -12.59
C SER A 45 -14.20 24.03 -11.06
N SER A 46 -14.55 22.93 -10.39
CA SER A 46 -14.42 22.79 -8.93
C SER A 46 -13.83 21.42 -8.61
N THR A 47 -12.82 21.39 -7.75
CA THR A 47 -12.23 20.15 -7.25
C THR A 47 -13.24 19.39 -6.40
N LEU A 48 -13.58 18.16 -6.80
CA LEU A 48 -14.48 17.29 -6.03
C LEU A 48 -13.72 16.41 -5.02
N TRP A 49 -12.49 16.04 -5.36
CA TRP A 49 -11.63 15.20 -4.55
C TRP A 49 -10.17 15.44 -4.94
N GLU A 50 -9.30 15.37 -3.94
CA GLU A 50 -7.85 15.44 -4.08
C GLU A 50 -7.22 14.32 -3.26
N VAL A 51 -6.10 13.79 -3.74
CA VAL A 51 -5.36 12.73 -3.06
C VAL A 51 -4.44 13.32 -2.00
N ASP A 52 -4.40 12.70 -0.81
CA ASP A 52 -3.41 13.06 0.19
C ASP A 52 -1.99 12.76 -0.32
N PRO A 53 -1.03 13.68 -0.13
CA PRO A 53 0.35 13.45 -0.52
C PRO A 53 0.94 12.27 0.26
N ARG A 54 1.77 11.48 -0.41
CA ARG A 54 2.47 10.38 0.27
C ARG A 54 3.54 10.91 1.23
N PRO A 55 3.82 10.20 2.32
CA PRO A 55 4.94 10.52 3.20
C PRO A 55 6.27 10.58 2.45
N ASN A 56 7.19 11.44 2.91
CA ASN A 56 8.52 11.57 2.32
C ASN A 56 9.30 10.25 2.30
N ASN A 57 9.07 9.38 3.28
CA ASN A 57 9.71 8.07 3.40
C ASN A 57 8.95 6.95 2.67
N SER A 58 7.88 7.25 1.93
CA SER A 58 7.02 6.24 1.29
C SER A 58 7.81 5.25 0.42
N SER A 59 8.85 5.69 -0.30
CA SER A 59 9.70 4.82 -1.12
C SER A 59 10.43 3.73 -0.33
N GLN A 60 10.69 3.95 0.96
CA GLN A 60 11.33 2.96 1.85
C GLN A 60 10.31 1.95 2.41
N TYR A 61 9.02 2.29 2.35
CA TYR A 61 7.92 1.49 2.92
C TYR A 61 6.93 1.11 1.83
N TYR A 62 7.41 0.44 0.78
CA TYR A 62 6.60 -0.13 -0.30
C TYR A 62 5.71 0.88 -1.04
N HIS A 63 6.11 2.16 -1.05
CA HIS A 63 5.35 3.27 -1.63
C HIS A 63 3.95 3.47 -1.05
N PHE A 64 3.75 3.07 0.21
CA PHE A 64 2.47 3.19 0.91
C PHE A 64 2.07 4.64 1.18
N THR A 65 0.75 4.88 1.17
CA THR A 65 0.11 6.08 1.73
C THR A 65 0.08 5.99 3.25
N LEU A 66 -0.17 7.11 3.95
CA LEU A 66 -0.40 7.08 5.40
C LEU A 66 -1.56 6.15 5.79
N PHE A 67 -2.63 6.14 4.99
CA PHE A 67 -3.74 5.23 5.18
C PHE A 67 -3.31 3.76 5.08
N ALA A 68 -2.51 3.39 4.08
CA ALA A 68 -2.03 2.01 3.94
C ALA A 68 -1.10 1.60 5.09
N MET A 69 -0.25 2.52 5.58
CA MET A 69 0.62 2.29 6.73
C MET A 69 -0.17 2.00 8.01
N SER A 70 -1.33 2.61 8.22
CA SER A 70 -2.14 2.39 9.43
C SER A 70 -2.95 1.09 9.41
N LEU A 71 -3.15 0.45 8.25
CA LEU A 71 -4.00 -0.73 8.12
C LEU A 71 -3.57 -1.89 9.02
N ASN A 72 -2.25 -2.12 9.14
CA ASN A 72 -1.69 -3.25 9.88
C ASN A 72 -1.17 -2.86 11.29
N GLU A 73 -1.36 -1.59 11.69
CA GLU A 73 -1.03 -1.13 13.03
C GLU A 73 -1.86 -1.89 14.07
N THR A 74 -1.24 -2.21 15.21
CA THR A 74 -1.88 -3.00 16.25
C THR A 74 -1.36 -2.62 17.62
N SER A 75 -2.26 -2.17 18.48
CA SER A 75 -2.02 -2.02 19.90
C SER A 75 -2.42 -3.29 20.67
N GLU A 76 -1.92 -3.41 21.91
CA GLU A 76 -2.26 -4.53 22.78
C GLU A 76 -3.75 -4.54 23.14
N ASP A 77 -4.38 -3.36 23.29
CA ASP A 77 -5.82 -3.25 23.53
C ASP A 77 -6.64 -3.69 22.32
N LEU A 78 -6.20 -3.33 21.12
CA LEU A 78 -6.86 -3.77 19.89
C LEU A 78 -6.77 -5.30 19.75
N ARG A 79 -5.59 -5.89 20.02
CA ARG A 79 -5.37 -7.35 19.98
C ARG A 79 -6.36 -8.15 20.81
N ARG A 80 -6.77 -7.62 21.97
CA ARG A 80 -7.72 -8.29 22.87
C ARG A 80 -9.15 -8.37 22.32
N VAL A 81 -9.50 -7.49 21.39
CA VAL A 81 -10.86 -7.40 20.83
C VAL A 81 -10.95 -7.84 19.36
N LEU A 82 -9.82 -8.14 18.72
CA LEU A 82 -9.80 -8.66 17.35
C LEU A 82 -10.26 -10.11 17.31
N ALA A 83 -10.91 -10.48 16.21
CA ALA A 83 -11.16 -11.88 15.93
C ALA A 83 -9.82 -12.63 15.73
N PRO A 84 -9.71 -13.92 16.11
CA PRO A 84 -8.53 -14.74 15.84
C PRO A 84 -8.17 -14.86 14.35
N THR A 85 -9.09 -14.49 13.45
CA THR A 85 -8.92 -14.46 11.99
C THR A 85 -8.45 -13.11 11.44
N ASP A 86 -8.32 -12.06 12.25
CA ASP A 86 -7.90 -10.74 11.76
C ASP A 86 -6.49 -10.81 11.14
N CYS A 87 -6.25 -10.11 10.03
CA CYS A 87 -4.96 -10.22 9.35
C CYS A 87 -3.80 -9.58 10.15
N ARG A 88 -4.08 -8.67 11.10
CA ARG A 88 -3.05 -8.01 11.91
C ARG A 88 -2.26 -8.96 12.81
N ILE A 89 -2.83 -10.11 13.12
CA ILE A 89 -2.23 -11.17 13.94
C ILE A 89 -1.57 -12.27 13.09
N ARG A 90 -1.53 -12.12 11.76
CA ARG A 90 -0.78 -13.02 10.89
C ARG A 90 0.73 -12.88 11.13
N PRO A 91 1.42 -13.94 11.59
CA PRO A 91 2.82 -13.85 11.97
C PRO A 91 3.75 -13.60 10.79
N ASP A 92 3.46 -14.16 9.61
CA ASP A 92 4.26 -13.98 8.40
C ASP A 92 4.31 -12.51 7.95
N ILE A 93 3.17 -11.82 7.97
CA ILE A 93 3.08 -10.39 7.65
C ILE A 93 3.81 -9.55 8.71
N ARG A 94 3.67 -9.90 10.00
CA ARG A 94 4.33 -9.16 11.08
C ARG A 94 5.85 -9.28 11.05
N HIS A 95 6.38 -10.47 10.78
CA HIS A 95 7.82 -10.67 10.62
C HIS A 95 8.35 -9.86 9.43
N LEU A 96 7.64 -9.87 8.31
CA LEU A 96 8.01 -9.08 7.13
C LEU A 96 8.04 -7.58 7.43
N GLU A 97 7.01 -7.06 8.10
CA GLU A 97 6.94 -5.65 8.50
C GLU A 97 8.09 -5.24 9.44
N ASN A 98 8.52 -6.15 10.31
CA ASN A 98 9.68 -5.95 11.21
C ASN A 98 11.04 -6.15 10.52
N GLY A 99 11.06 -6.50 9.22
CA GLY A 99 12.28 -6.75 8.45
C GLY A 99 12.89 -8.14 8.63
N ASP A 100 12.22 -9.06 9.33
CA ASP A 100 12.64 -10.44 9.53
C ASP A 100 12.13 -11.33 8.39
N ILE A 101 12.90 -11.34 7.28
CA ILE A 101 12.52 -12.02 6.04
C ILE A 101 12.48 -13.55 6.19
N ASP A 102 13.42 -14.12 6.95
CA ASP A 102 13.55 -15.57 7.11
C ASP A 102 12.38 -16.14 7.93
N SER A 103 12.04 -15.50 9.06
CA SER A 103 10.87 -15.90 9.85
C SER A 103 9.57 -15.70 9.08
N ALA A 104 9.45 -14.62 8.31
CA ALA A 104 8.28 -14.37 7.47
C ALA A 104 8.07 -15.49 6.45
N ALA A 105 9.14 -15.93 5.77
CA ALA A 105 9.08 -17.02 4.80
C ALA A 105 8.69 -18.35 5.46
N SER A 106 9.26 -18.64 6.64
CA SER A 106 8.95 -19.86 7.39
C SER A 106 7.49 -19.91 7.84
N GLU A 107 6.99 -18.81 8.45
CA GLU A 107 5.60 -18.72 8.90
C GLU A 107 4.62 -18.74 7.73
N LYS A 108 4.95 -18.13 6.59
CA LYS A 108 4.15 -18.22 5.37
C LYS A 108 3.95 -19.67 4.94
N ASN A 109 5.05 -20.43 4.84
CA ASN A 109 5.00 -21.84 4.46
C ASN A 109 4.14 -22.65 5.44
N ARG A 110 4.33 -22.45 6.75
CA ARG A 110 3.56 -23.12 7.80
C ARG A 110 2.05 -22.86 7.68
N LEU A 111 1.66 -21.59 7.44
CA LEU A 111 0.25 -21.20 7.29
C LEU A 111 -0.38 -21.80 6.01
N GLU A 112 0.33 -21.75 4.88
CA GLU A 112 -0.14 -22.31 3.61
C GLU A 112 -0.28 -23.84 3.66
N GLU A 113 0.66 -24.54 4.30
CA GLU A 113 0.59 -25.98 4.53
C GLU A 113 -0.59 -26.35 5.44
N LYS A 114 -0.78 -25.63 6.54
CA LYS A 114 -1.91 -25.87 7.45
C LYS A 114 -3.25 -25.63 6.74
N GLN A 115 -3.37 -24.59 5.93
CA GLN A 115 -4.57 -24.35 5.11
C GLN A 115 -4.80 -25.48 4.08
N ARG A 116 -3.72 -25.95 3.43
CA ARG A 116 -3.79 -27.05 2.46
C ARG A 116 -4.27 -28.33 3.12
N ASP A 117 -3.81 -28.64 4.33
CA ASP A 117 -4.20 -29.84 5.07
C ASP A 117 -5.61 -29.75 5.64
N ALA A 118 -6.03 -28.58 6.14
CA ALA A 118 -7.42 -28.34 6.52
C ALA A 118 -8.38 -28.57 5.34
N ARG A 119 -8.02 -28.10 4.14
CA ARG A 119 -8.79 -28.33 2.91
C ARG A 119 -8.85 -29.82 2.54
N LYS A 120 -7.74 -30.57 2.65
CA LYS A 120 -7.72 -32.03 2.40
C LYS A 120 -8.61 -32.78 3.39
N SER A 121 -8.50 -32.45 4.68
CA SER A 121 -9.31 -33.04 5.75
C SER A 121 -10.80 -32.81 5.51
N ARG A 122 -11.19 -31.58 5.18
CA ARG A 122 -12.58 -31.23 4.86
C ARG A 122 -13.11 -31.98 3.63
N LYS A 123 -12.30 -32.12 2.58
CA LYS A 123 -12.67 -32.91 1.39
C LYS A 123 -12.88 -34.39 1.73
N LYS A 124 -12.08 -34.95 2.65
CA LYS A 124 -12.21 -36.34 3.11
C LYS A 124 -13.48 -36.55 3.95
N THR A 125 -13.82 -35.60 4.82
CA THR A 125 -15.01 -35.67 5.66
C THR A 125 -16.29 -35.26 4.94
N LYS A 126 -16.21 -34.75 3.70
CA LYS A 126 -17.32 -34.17 2.93
C LYS A 126 -18.07 -33.07 3.71
N ALA A 127 -17.37 -32.36 4.60
CA ALA A 127 -17.94 -31.23 5.29
C ALA A 127 -17.92 -30.00 4.36
N ASP A 128 -19.02 -29.24 4.33
CA ASP A 128 -19.08 -28.01 3.55
C ASP A 128 -18.32 -26.88 4.24
N TRP A 129 -17.59 -26.06 3.47
CA TRP A 129 -17.02 -24.82 3.99
C TRP A 129 -18.08 -23.74 3.96
N LYS A 130 -18.33 -23.12 5.12
CA LYS A 130 -19.22 -21.97 5.24
C LYS A 130 -18.43 -20.75 5.72
N SER A 131 -18.56 -19.64 4.99
CA SER A 131 -18.07 -18.34 5.47
C SER A 131 -18.81 -17.95 6.76
N ARG A 132 -18.09 -17.37 7.72
CA ARG A 132 -18.63 -17.03 9.04
C ARG A 132 -19.48 -15.76 9.01
N TRP A 133 -18.98 -14.72 8.34
CA TRP A 133 -19.54 -13.36 8.42
C TRP A 133 -20.33 -12.94 7.19
N PHE A 134 -20.31 -13.77 6.14
CA PHE A 134 -20.97 -13.48 4.88
C PHE A 134 -21.66 -14.73 4.35
N GLU A 135 -22.76 -14.54 3.64
CA GLU A 135 -23.48 -15.59 2.94
C GLU A 135 -23.75 -15.18 1.49
N GLN A 136 -23.81 -16.16 0.59
CA GLN A 136 -24.22 -15.90 -0.79
C GLN A 136 -25.71 -15.61 -0.82
N GLY A 137 -26.09 -14.52 -1.47
CA GLY A 137 -27.49 -14.09 -1.61
C GLY A 137 -27.70 -13.19 -2.81
N THR A 138 -28.93 -12.78 -3.06
CA THR A 138 -29.26 -11.85 -4.13
C THR A 138 -29.23 -10.42 -3.62
N ASN A 139 -28.40 -9.58 -4.23
CA ASN A 139 -28.35 -8.15 -3.90
C ASN A 139 -29.71 -7.48 -4.18
N PRO A 140 -30.28 -6.74 -3.21
CA PRO A 140 -31.63 -6.19 -3.34
C PRO A 140 -31.76 -5.10 -4.42
N PHE A 141 -30.66 -4.43 -4.78
CA PHE A 141 -30.65 -3.32 -5.74
C PHE A 141 -30.23 -3.77 -7.14
N THR A 142 -29.20 -4.61 -7.25
CA THR A 142 -28.67 -5.06 -8.55
C THR A 142 -29.32 -6.34 -9.06
N ARG A 143 -29.99 -7.10 -8.18
CA ARG A 143 -30.58 -8.42 -8.45
C ARG A 143 -29.58 -9.50 -8.86
N GLN A 144 -28.28 -9.29 -8.62
CA GLN A 144 -27.22 -10.24 -8.92
C GLN A 144 -26.82 -11.04 -7.67
N GLU A 145 -26.15 -12.19 -7.87
CA GLU A 145 -25.51 -12.93 -6.78
C GLU A 145 -24.37 -12.13 -6.16
N ASP A 146 -24.33 -12.10 -4.82
CA ASP A 146 -23.39 -11.30 -4.04
C ASP A 146 -23.09 -11.97 -2.69
N TRP A 147 -22.05 -11.50 -1.99
CA TRP A 147 -21.76 -11.90 -0.61
C TRP A 147 -22.33 -10.88 0.36
N LEU A 148 -23.42 -11.23 1.03
CA LEU A 148 -24.13 -10.37 1.95
C LEU A 148 -23.61 -10.56 3.37
N TYR A 149 -23.37 -9.45 4.08
CA TYR A 149 -22.97 -9.50 5.48
C TYR A 149 -24.08 -10.13 6.34
N SER A 150 -23.72 -11.18 7.08
CA SER A 150 -24.67 -12.00 7.86
C SER A 150 -24.89 -11.49 9.29
N GLY A 151 -24.22 -10.42 9.71
CA GLY A 151 -24.27 -9.95 11.11
C GLY A 151 -23.23 -10.62 12.02
N GLY A 152 -23.30 -10.34 13.32
CA GLY A 152 -22.57 -11.05 14.37
C GLY A 152 -21.10 -10.65 14.58
N TYR A 153 -20.38 -10.23 13.52
CA TYR A 153 -18.94 -9.88 13.66
C TYR A 153 -18.69 -8.80 14.73
N TRP A 154 -19.54 -7.78 14.78
CA TRP A 154 -19.39 -6.65 15.70
C TRP A 154 -19.84 -6.94 17.13
N ASP A 155 -20.49 -8.09 17.37
CA ASP A 155 -20.91 -8.52 18.72
C ASP A 155 -19.71 -9.06 19.54
N ARG A 156 -18.55 -9.26 18.88
CA ARG A 156 -17.27 -9.67 19.49
C ARG A 156 -17.29 -11.02 20.22
N ASN A 157 -18.25 -11.87 19.90
CA ASN A 157 -18.25 -13.26 20.37
C ASN A 157 -17.48 -14.14 19.38
N PHE A 158 -16.25 -14.53 19.76
CA PHE A 158 -15.31 -15.26 18.90
C PHE A 158 -14.90 -16.65 19.46
N GLU A 159 -15.67 -17.19 20.41
CA GLU A 159 -15.31 -18.41 21.17
C GLU A 159 -15.13 -19.66 20.28
N GLU A 160 -15.73 -19.71 19.09
CA GLU A 160 -15.72 -20.89 18.19
C GLU A 160 -14.95 -20.66 16.87
N ILE A 161 -13.96 -19.76 16.86
CA ILE A 161 -13.21 -19.43 15.64
C ILE A 161 -11.86 -20.18 15.62
N ASP A 162 -11.84 -21.32 14.93
CA ASP A 162 -10.58 -21.87 14.39
C ASP A 162 -10.28 -21.19 13.04
N ILE A 163 -9.03 -20.76 12.90
CA ILE A 163 -8.48 -20.21 11.66
C ILE A 163 -8.13 -21.29 10.63
N PHE A 164 -8.26 -22.58 10.96
CA PHE A 164 -7.98 -23.71 10.06
C PHE A 164 -9.09 -24.78 10.06
#